data_AF-A0A4Q3S775-F1
#
_entry.id   AF-A0A4Q3S775-F1
#
_cell.length_a   1.000
_cell.length_b   1.000
_cell.length_c   1.000
_cell.angle_alpha   90.00
_cell.angle_beta   90.00
_cell.angle_gamma   90.00
#
_symmetry.space_group_name_H-M   'P 1'
#
loop_
_entity.id
_entity.type
_entity.pdbx_description
1 polymer ?
#
loop_
_entity_poly.entity_id
_entity_poly.type
_entity_poly.pdbx_seq_one_letter_code
_entity_poly.pdbx_strand_id
1 'polypeptide(L)'
;MLSQSVYTLINQQNGNLSFKLFEFDNASYFDHMQRNNYFTLIIITSGEGTAKVDFCDYTFKENTMFAFYPYQPFMLVSKGPLVGISIQFHHDFFCIYRHHKEIANNGLLFNNVYEQPFIYLDDQSRQTILNIVKQIADELKAEEFRKDEVLVSYLKILIVMATRIKIDQQSLQKIDDNNGKQIFLIQDLKNAIEENFREKHSAGEYA
;
A
#
# COMPACT_ATOMS: atom_id res chain seq x y z
N MET A 1 21.99 8.08 17.84
CA MET A 1 20.53 8.31 17.87
C MET A 1 20.20 9.24 16.72
N LEU A 2 19.89 8.68 15.54
CA LEU A 2 19.42 9.50 14.42
C LEU A 2 17.97 9.88 14.72
N SER A 3 17.69 11.17 14.70
CA SER A 3 16.35 11.73 14.85
C SER A 3 15.43 11.12 13.79
N GLN A 4 14.66 10.09 14.16
CA GLN A 4 13.62 9.55 13.30
C GLN A 4 12.59 10.66 13.07
N SER A 5 12.51 11.11 11.82
CA SER A 5 11.56 12.14 11.44
C SER A 5 10.17 11.54 11.38
N VAL A 6 9.31 11.90 12.33
CA VAL A 6 7.91 11.49 12.39
C VAL A 6 7.02 12.70 12.11
N TYR A 7 6.25 12.63 11.05
CA TYR A 7 5.28 13.65 10.67
C TYR A 7 3.88 13.08 10.83
N THR A 8 3.01 13.80 11.55
CA THR A 8 1.65 13.36 11.83
C THR A 8 0.68 14.50 11.59
N LEU A 9 -0.38 14.22 10.82
CA LEU A 9 -1.51 15.10 10.59
C LEU A 9 -2.74 14.45 11.22
N ILE A 10 -3.43 15.21 12.05
CA ILE A 10 -4.62 14.78 12.81
C ILE A 10 -5.83 15.51 12.24
N ASN A 11 -6.95 14.81 12.12
CA ASN A 11 -8.22 15.42 11.77
C ASN A 11 -8.72 16.28 12.94
N GLN A 12 -8.87 17.59 12.72
CA GLN A 12 -9.29 18.52 13.77
C GLN A 12 -10.71 18.30 14.29
N GLN A 13 -11.57 17.60 13.54
CA GLN A 13 -12.97 17.38 13.92
C GLN A 13 -13.16 16.19 14.87
N ASN A 14 -12.34 15.15 14.76
CA ASN A 14 -12.51 13.92 15.55
C ASN A 14 -11.23 13.48 16.29
N GLY A 15 -10.10 14.17 16.12
CA GLY A 15 -8.83 13.85 16.77
C GLY A 15 -8.15 12.58 16.24
N ASN A 16 -8.68 11.96 15.19
CA ASN A 16 -8.11 10.74 14.61
C ASN A 16 -6.93 11.04 13.68
N LEU A 17 -6.07 10.05 13.50
CA LEU A 17 -4.98 10.10 12.53
C LEU A 17 -5.55 10.29 11.11
N SER A 18 -5.10 11.34 10.42
CA SER A 18 -5.39 11.54 8.99
C SER A 18 -4.26 11.03 8.12
N PHE A 19 -3.03 11.40 8.45
CA PHE A 19 -1.83 11.07 7.69
C PHE A 19 -0.62 10.97 8.61
N LYS A 20 0.25 9.99 8.39
CA LYS A 20 1.50 9.81 9.11
C LYS A 20 2.59 9.42 8.14
N LEU A 21 3.75 10.04 8.25
CA LEU A 21 4.97 9.62 7.56
C LEU A 21 6.06 9.48 8.60
N PHE A 22 6.76 8.35 8.61
CA PHE A 22 7.91 8.17 9.48
C PHE A 22 8.98 7.29 8.85
N GLU A 23 10.21 7.61 9.17
CA GLU A 23 11.37 6.76 8.88
C GLU A 23 11.62 5.82 10.05
N PHE A 24 12.05 4.60 9.75
CA PHE A 24 12.43 3.60 10.74
C PHE A 24 13.76 2.97 10.36
N ASP A 25 14.53 2.57 11.37
CA ASP A 25 15.86 1.98 11.26
C ASP A 25 15.97 0.60 11.95
N ASN A 26 14.85 0.11 12.47
CA ASN A 26 14.74 -1.20 13.10
C ASN A 26 13.35 -1.80 12.87
N ALA A 27 13.24 -3.12 13.06
CA ALA A 27 12.01 -3.87 12.81
C ALA A 27 10.95 -3.72 13.91
N SER A 28 11.25 -3.11 15.07
CA SER A 28 10.35 -3.06 16.23
C SER A 28 9.03 -2.33 15.96
N TYR A 29 8.96 -1.54 14.89
CA TYR A 29 7.72 -0.89 14.44
C TYR A 29 6.69 -1.87 13.90
N PHE A 30 7.12 -3.06 13.46
CA PHE A 30 6.30 -4.02 12.71
C PHE A 30 6.53 -5.47 13.18
N ASP A 31 7.20 -5.67 14.31
CA ASP A 31 7.60 -6.98 14.86
C ASP A 31 6.47 -7.73 15.59
N HIS A 32 5.27 -7.17 15.55
CA HIS A 32 4.05 -7.76 16.11
C HIS A 32 2.93 -7.63 15.09
N MET A 33 1.89 -8.45 15.25
CA MET A 33 0.74 -8.41 14.35
C MET A 33 -0.01 -7.09 14.48
N GLN A 34 0.00 -6.31 13.40
CA GLN A 34 -0.70 -5.03 13.31
C GLN A 34 -2.05 -5.19 12.63
N ARG A 35 -3.05 -4.43 13.09
CA ARG A 35 -4.38 -4.31 12.47
C ARG A 35 -4.79 -2.85 12.46
N ASN A 36 -4.11 -2.10 11.61
CA ASN A 36 -4.25 -0.66 11.53
C ASN A 36 -5.55 -0.27 10.81
N ASN A 37 -6.31 0.71 11.31
CA ASN A 37 -7.51 1.22 10.65
C ASN A 37 -7.20 2.27 9.55
N TYR A 38 -6.01 2.20 8.97
CA TYR A 38 -5.51 3.10 7.92
C TYR A 38 -4.79 2.28 6.84
N PHE A 39 -4.77 2.82 5.63
CA PHE A 39 -3.90 2.30 4.57
C PHE A 39 -2.46 2.46 5.00
N THR A 40 -1.63 1.43 4.79
CA THR A 40 -0.23 1.45 5.17
C THR A 40 0.64 1.11 3.97
N LEU A 41 1.53 2.02 3.60
CA LEU A 41 2.62 1.79 2.65
C LEU A 41 3.91 1.66 3.43
N ILE A 42 4.73 0.66 3.10
CA ILE A 42 6.05 0.46 3.72
C ILE A 42 7.07 0.26 2.61
N ILE A 43 8.07 1.13 2.55
CA ILE A 43 9.16 1.07 1.58
C ILE A 43 10.42 0.63 2.32
N ILE A 44 10.90 -0.58 2.04
CA ILE A 44 12.15 -1.10 2.59
C ILE A 44 13.31 -0.57 1.76
N THR A 45 14.17 0.25 2.36
CA THR A 45 15.36 0.81 1.71
C THR A 45 16.62 0.00 1.99
N SER A 46 16.64 -0.76 3.09
CA SER A 46 17.72 -1.68 3.43
C SER A 46 17.23 -2.81 4.33
N GLY A 47 17.74 -4.02 4.12
CA GLY A 47 17.48 -5.18 4.95
C GLY A 47 16.55 -6.21 4.29
N GLU A 48 16.46 -7.37 4.91
CA GLU A 48 15.65 -8.49 4.44
C GLU A 48 14.90 -9.19 5.58
N GLY A 49 13.91 -9.98 5.20
CA GLY A 49 13.07 -10.68 6.18
C GLY A 49 11.91 -11.45 5.57
N THR A 50 10.95 -11.74 6.44
CA THR A 50 9.71 -12.41 6.10
C THR A 50 8.54 -11.52 6.54
N ALA A 51 7.69 -11.15 5.60
CA ALA A 51 6.43 -10.49 5.85
C ALA A 51 5.36 -11.57 6.06
N LYS A 52 4.74 -11.57 7.23
CA LYS A 52 3.56 -12.39 7.52
C LYS A 52 2.34 -11.54 7.26
N VAL A 53 1.55 -11.90 6.26
CA VAL A 53 0.39 -11.11 5.82
C VAL A 53 -0.78 -12.06 5.68
N ASP A 54 -1.88 -11.77 6.38
CA ASP A 54 -3.03 -12.67 6.48
C ASP A 54 -2.64 -14.07 6.99
N PHE A 55 -2.57 -15.05 6.10
CA PHE A 55 -2.19 -16.44 6.38
C PHE A 55 -0.96 -16.89 5.59
N CYS A 56 -0.29 -15.95 4.92
CA CYS A 56 0.81 -16.22 4.01
C CYS A 56 2.11 -15.58 4.50
N ASP A 57 3.22 -16.28 4.25
CA ASP A 57 4.57 -15.80 4.54
C ASP A 57 5.27 -15.45 3.22
N TYR A 58 5.80 -14.23 3.14
CA TYR A 58 6.49 -13.71 1.96
C TYR A 58 7.92 -13.27 2.30
N THR A 59 8.90 -13.80 1.60
CA THR A 59 10.29 -13.31 1.71
C THR A 59 10.45 -11.99 1.00
N PHE A 60 11.10 -11.02 1.64
CA PHE A 60 11.41 -9.73 1.04
C PHE A 60 12.87 -9.32 1.29
N LYS A 61 13.35 -8.38 0.47
CA LYS A 61 14.67 -7.75 0.56
C LYS A 61 14.56 -6.24 0.40
N GLU A 62 15.68 -5.52 0.36
CA GLU A 62 15.66 -4.10 0.06
C GLU A 62 14.97 -3.80 -1.27
N ASN A 63 14.50 -2.56 -1.41
CA ASN A 63 13.75 -2.08 -2.56
C ASN A 63 12.40 -2.79 -2.73
N THR A 64 11.82 -3.27 -1.62
CA THR A 64 10.45 -3.81 -1.60
C THR A 64 9.50 -2.75 -1.08
N MET A 65 8.38 -2.53 -1.75
CA MET A 65 7.31 -1.67 -1.28
C MET A 65 6.05 -2.49 -1.02
N PHE A 66 5.61 -2.51 0.24
CA PHE A 66 4.37 -3.12 0.69
C PHE A 66 3.21 -2.14 0.64
N ALA A 67 2.01 -2.67 0.38
CA ALA A 67 0.77 -1.93 0.42
C ALA A 67 -0.31 -2.74 1.15
N PHE A 68 -0.70 -2.28 2.34
CA PHE A 68 -1.68 -2.94 3.19
C PHE A 68 -2.99 -2.16 3.25
N TYR A 69 -4.10 -2.89 3.13
CA TYR A 69 -5.45 -2.35 3.28
C TYR A 69 -5.80 -2.15 4.77
N PRO A 70 -6.68 -1.20 5.13
CA PRO A 70 -7.18 -1.09 6.49
C PRO A 70 -7.66 -2.43 7.06
N TYR A 71 -7.25 -2.71 8.29
CA TYR A 71 -7.52 -3.93 9.06
C TYR A 71 -6.88 -5.22 8.52
N GLN A 72 -6.10 -5.15 7.44
CA GLN A 72 -5.33 -6.30 6.97
C GLN A 72 -4.24 -6.63 8.00
N PRO A 73 -4.23 -7.83 8.59
CA PRO A 73 -3.21 -8.23 9.54
C PRO A 73 -1.86 -8.43 8.84
N PHE A 74 -0.84 -7.72 9.32
CA PHE A 74 0.54 -7.91 8.83
C PHE A 74 1.58 -7.80 9.95
N MET A 75 2.75 -8.38 9.73
CA MET A 75 3.92 -8.34 10.60
C MET A 75 5.19 -8.51 9.75
N LEU A 76 6.26 -7.79 10.06
CA LEU A 76 7.56 -7.93 9.40
C LEU A 76 8.57 -8.54 10.36
N VAL A 77 9.06 -9.73 10.03
CA VAL A 77 10.12 -10.43 10.76
C VAL A 77 11.44 -10.19 10.04
N SER A 78 12.27 -9.27 10.54
CA SER A 78 13.57 -9.02 9.93
C SER A 78 14.63 -10.00 10.41
N LYS A 79 15.59 -10.31 9.53
CA LYS A 79 16.79 -11.10 9.87
C LYS A 79 17.94 -10.22 10.39
N GLY A 80 17.79 -8.90 10.43
CA GLY A 80 18.83 -7.95 10.83
C GLY A 80 18.30 -6.52 11.00
N PRO A 81 19.16 -5.50 10.82
CA PRO A 81 18.70 -4.12 10.73
C PRO A 81 17.75 -3.96 9.55
N LEU A 82 16.63 -3.26 9.79
CA LEU A 82 15.61 -3.01 8.78
C LEU A 82 15.38 -1.51 8.69
N VAL A 83 15.69 -0.92 7.54
CA VAL A 83 15.56 0.51 7.31
C VAL A 83 14.52 0.77 6.24
N GLY A 84 13.68 1.77 6.46
CA GLY A 84 12.66 2.12 5.50
C GLY A 84 11.83 3.33 5.89
N ILE A 85 10.79 3.54 5.11
CA ILE A 85 9.84 4.65 5.27
C ILE A 85 8.44 4.06 5.30
N SER A 86 7.62 4.50 6.24
CA SER A 86 6.20 4.15 6.31
C SER A 86 5.33 5.37 6.11
N ILE A 87 4.31 5.21 5.28
CA ILE A 87 3.26 6.20 5.05
C ILE A 87 1.94 5.55 5.44
N GLN A 88 1.22 6.17 6.36
CA GLN A 88 -0.09 5.73 6.82
C GLN A 88 -1.11 6.82 6.59
N PHE A 89 -2.28 6.49 6.06
CA PHE A 89 -3.32 7.48 5.83
C PHE A 89 -4.71 6.89 5.98
N HIS A 90 -5.61 7.69 6.55
CA HIS A 90 -6.99 7.30 6.75
C HIS A 90 -7.78 7.39 5.45
N HIS A 91 -8.80 6.56 5.32
CA HIS A 91 -9.65 6.55 4.13
C HIS A 91 -10.31 7.93 3.89
N ASP A 92 -10.75 8.61 4.95
CA ASP A 92 -11.31 9.96 4.84
C ASP A 92 -10.29 10.94 4.27
N PHE A 93 -9.04 10.91 4.73
CA PHE A 93 -7.99 11.82 4.25
C PHE A 93 -7.81 11.71 2.73
N PHE A 94 -7.81 10.49 2.21
CA PHE A 94 -7.70 10.25 0.77
C PHE A 94 -9.00 10.54 0.00
N CYS A 95 -10.16 10.26 0.60
CA CYS A 95 -11.47 10.36 -0.05
C CYS A 95 -12.09 11.77 -0.03
N ILE A 96 -11.51 12.74 0.68
CA ILE A 96 -12.01 14.13 0.73
C ILE A 96 -12.17 14.74 -0.68
N TYR A 97 -11.34 14.37 -1.65
CA TYR A 97 -11.36 14.92 -3.02
C TYR A 97 -12.17 14.07 -4.01
N ARG A 98 -13.43 13.80 -3.65
CA ARG A 98 -14.41 12.95 -4.35
C ARG A 98 -14.51 13.20 -5.86
N HIS A 99 -14.03 12.25 -6.66
CA HIS A 99 -14.69 11.87 -7.92
C HIS A 99 -14.71 10.33 -8.04
N HIS A 100 -15.93 9.80 -8.06
CA HIS A 100 -16.28 8.38 -8.10
C HIS A 100 -15.93 7.76 -9.46
N LYS A 101 -14.80 7.04 -9.53
CA LYS A 101 -14.59 5.81 -10.33
C LYS A 101 -13.14 5.31 -10.25
N GLU A 102 -12.17 6.17 -9.98
CA GLU A 102 -10.76 5.77 -9.94
C GLU A 102 -10.35 5.03 -8.66
N ILE A 103 -11.12 5.15 -7.56
CA ILE A 103 -10.91 4.40 -6.31
C ILE A 103 -11.23 2.89 -6.48
N ALA A 104 -11.94 2.50 -7.55
CA ALA A 104 -12.15 1.09 -7.88
C ALA A 104 -10.83 0.38 -8.28
N ASN A 105 -9.81 1.13 -8.74
CA ASN A 105 -8.49 0.58 -9.03
C ASN A 105 -7.58 0.48 -7.79
N ASN A 106 -7.99 0.95 -6.61
CA ASN A 106 -7.28 0.64 -5.35
C ASN A 106 -7.29 -0.87 -5.03
N GLY A 107 -8.20 -1.61 -5.68
CA GLY A 107 -8.25 -3.07 -5.69
C GLY A 107 -6.91 -3.71 -6.05
N LEU A 108 -6.23 -3.15 -7.06
CA LEU A 108 -5.02 -3.75 -7.62
C LEU A 108 -3.82 -3.62 -6.69
N LEU A 109 -3.58 -2.45 -6.10
CA LEU A 109 -2.44 -2.24 -5.22
C LEU A 109 -2.65 -2.86 -3.83
N PHE A 110 -3.79 -2.60 -3.18
CA PHE A 110 -4.01 -2.92 -1.76
C PHE A 110 -4.89 -4.14 -1.49
N ASN A 111 -5.77 -4.54 -2.41
CA ASN A 111 -6.84 -5.52 -2.11
C ASN A 111 -6.82 -6.72 -3.06
N ASN A 112 -5.80 -7.56 -2.91
CA ASN A 112 -5.81 -8.88 -3.52
C ASN A 112 -5.23 -9.95 -2.58
N VAL A 113 -6.14 -10.64 -1.87
CA VAL A 113 -5.84 -11.74 -0.93
C VAL A 113 -5.08 -12.90 -1.61
N TYR A 114 -5.15 -13.00 -2.93
CA TYR A 114 -4.53 -14.09 -3.70
C TYR A 114 -3.21 -13.71 -4.38
N GLU A 115 -2.75 -12.47 -4.23
CA GLU A 115 -1.52 -11.98 -4.87
C GLU A 115 -0.53 -11.42 -3.85
N GLN A 116 0.71 -11.21 -4.28
CA GLN A 116 1.76 -10.65 -3.43
C GLN A 116 1.37 -9.23 -2.95
N PRO A 117 1.45 -8.94 -1.63
CA PRO A 117 1.09 -7.64 -1.05
C PRO A 117 2.19 -6.58 -1.22
N PHE A 118 3.13 -6.81 -2.14
CA PHE A 118 4.28 -5.95 -2.38
C PHE A 118 4.66 -5.91 -3.85
N ILE A 119 5.47 -4.91 -4.18
CA ILE A 119 6.17 -4.76 -5.46
C ILE A 119 7.67 -4.66 -5.21
N TYR A 120 8.45 -5.13 -6.18
CA TYR A 120 9.88 -4.83 -6.21
C TYR A 120 10.13 -3.51 -6.94
N LEU A 121 11.06 -2.71 -6.45
CA LEU A 121 11.47 -1.45 -7.06
C LEU A 121 12.84 -1.66 -7.72
N ASP A 122 12.91 -1.48 -9.03
CA ASP A 122 14.20 -1.28 -9.69
C ASP A 122 14.81 0.07 -9.30
N ASP A 123 16.06 0.33 -9.69
CA ASP A 123 16.76 1.55 -9.27
C ASP A 123 16.05 2.83 -9.70
N GLN A 124 15.47 2.85 -10.90
CA GLN A 124 14.77 4.01 -11.43
C GLN A 124 13.44 4.27 -10.70
N SER A 125 12.65 3.22 -10.51
CA SER A 125 11.37 3.24 -9.80
C SER A 125 11.61 3.63 -8.34
N ARG A 126 12.64 3.06 -7.71
CA ARG A 126 13.03 3.40 -6.33
C ARG A 126 13.35 4.88 -6.19
N GLN A 127 14.20 5.42 -7.07
CA GLN A 127 14.51 6.86 -7.03
C GLN A 127 13.25 7.71 -7.22
N THR A 128 12.38 7.33 -8.14
CA THR A 128 11.14 8.05 -8.43
C THR A 128 10.20 8.06 -7.22
N ILE A 129 9.96 6.89 -6.61
CA ILE A 129 9.13 6.71 -5.42
C ILE A 129 9.71 7.51 -4.24
N LEU A 130 11.01 7.40 -3.98
CA LEU A 130 11.65 8.12 -2.88
C LEU A 130 11.63 9.63 -3.09
N ASN A 131 11.72 10.12 -4.33
CA ASN A 131 11.56 11.54 -4.63
C ASN A 131 10.14 12.02 -4.29
N ILE A 132 9.10 11.25 -4.62
CA ILE A 132 7.72 11.60 -4.24
C ILE A 132 7.56 11.61 -2.73
N VAL A 133 8.09 10.61 -2.03
CA VAL A 133 8.08 10.51 -0.56
C VAL A 133 8.76 11.73 0.07
N LYS A 134 9.88 12.18 -0.51
CA LYS A 134 10.56 13.41 -0.08
C LYS A 134 9.67 14.64 -0.24
N GLN A 135 8.98 14.80 -1.38
CA GLN A 135 8.06 15.92 -1.58
C GLN A 135 6.92 15.90 -0.54
N ILE A 136 6.38 14.72 -0.22
CA ILE A 136 5.39 14.55 0.85
C ILE A 136 5.97 14.98 2.20
N ALA A 137 7.20 14.58 2.52
CA ALA A 137 7.85 14.94 3.78
C ALA A 137 8.15 16.45 3.87
N ASP A 138 8.53 17.07 2.76
CA ASP A 138 8.79 18.52 2.70
C ASP A 138 7.49 19.32 2.84
N GLU A 139 6.41 18.89 2.18
CA GLU A 139 5.06 19.47 2.34
C GLU A 139 4.53 19.33 3.77
N LEU A 140 4.81 18.21 4.45
CA LEU A 140 4.42 18.02 5.86
C LEU A 140 5.15 18.96 6.83
N LYS A 141 6.37 19.39 6.49
CA LYS A 141 7.14 20.38 7.27
C LYS A 141 6.67 21.80 7.02
N ALA A 142 6.11 22.06 5.85
CA ALA A 142 5.61 23.37 5.48
C ALA A 142 4.29 23.68 6.22
N GLU A 143 4.16 24.89 6.74
CA GLU A 143 2.89 25.43 7.26
C GLU A 143 2.22 26.31 6.19
N GLU A 144 1.96 25.70 5.03
CA GLU A 144 1.40 26.38 3.87
C GLU A 144 -0.12 26.17 3.72
N PHE A 145 -0.74 27.09 2.97
CA PHE A 145 -2.17 27.08 2.70
C PHE A 145 -2.58 25.84 1.88
N ARG A 146 -3.63 25.13 2.31
CA ARG A 146 -4.19 23.93 1.65
C ARG A 146 -3.18 22.80 1.42
N LYS A 147 -2.26 22.59 2.35
CA LYS A 147 -1.28 21.49 2.30
C LYS A 147 -1.89 20.10 2.15
N ASP A 148 -3.09 19.88 2.68
CA ASP A 148 -3.82 18.62 2.56
C ASP A 148 -4.13 18.27 1.09
N GLU A 149 -4.36 19.26 0.22
CA GLU A 149 -4.57 19.04 -1.22
C GLU A 149 -3.32 18.59 -1.94
N VAL A 150 -2.20 19.22 -1.58
CA VAL A 150 -0.90 18.90 -2.13
C VAL A 150 -0.48 17.49 -1.70
N LEU A 151 -0.67 17.16 -0.42
CA LEU A 151 -0.43 15.82 0.12
C LEU A 151 -1.27 14.76 -0.58
N VAL A 152 -2.57 14.99 -0.76
CA VAL A 152 -3.44 14.06 -1.50
C VAL A 152 -2.99 13.91 -2.95
N SER A 153 -2.53 14.98 -3.59
CA SER A 153 -2.05 14.94 -4.97
C SER A 153 -0.77 14.08 -5.10
N TYR A 154 0.20 14.28 -4.21
CA TYR A 154 1.40 13.42 -4.17
C TYR A 154 1.07 11.97 -3.85
N LEU A 155 0.15 11.73 -2.92
CA LEU A 155 -0.28 10.39 -2.56
C LEU A 155 -0.96 9.68 -3.75
N LYS A 156 -1.79 10.38 -4.52
CA LYS A 156 -2.38 9.85 -5.76
C LYS A 156 -1.30 9.46 -6.77
N ILE A 157 -0.32 10.33 -6.99
CA ILE A 157 0.81 10.03 -7.90
C ILE A 157 1.57 8.79 -7.42
N LEU A 158 1.88 8.71 -6.12
CA LEU A 158 2.57 7.56 -5.51
C LEU A 158 1.81 6.24 -5.75
N ILE A 159 0.51 6.22 -5.46
CA ILE A 159 -0.35 5.04 -5.62
C ILE A 159 -0.44 4.62 -7.09
N VAL A 160 -0.63 5.57 -8.01
CA VAL A 160 -0.70 5.29 -9.45
C VAL A 160 0.61 4.71 -9.96
N MET A 161 1.76 5.25 -9.54
CA MET A 161 3.08 4.73 -9.93
C MET A 161 3.31 3.32 -9.40
N ALA A 162 3.02 3.07 -8.11
CA ALA A 162 3.13 1.74 -7.53
C ALA A 162 2.19 0.73 -8.22
N THR A 163 0.99 1.16 -8.60
CA THR A 163 0.01 0.32 -9.30
C THR A 163 0.50 -0.08 -10.69
N ARG A 164 1.11 0.85 -11.44
CA ARG A 164 1.72 0.55 -12.76
C ARG A 164 2.83 -0.50 -12.64
N ILE A 165 3.73 -0.33 -11.67
CA ILE A 165 4.81 -1.30 -11.40
C ILE A 165 4.21 -2.68 -11.08
N LYS A 166 3.15 -2.74 -10.27
CA LYS A 166 2.49 -4.01 -9.93
C LYS A 166 1.89 -4.70 -11.16
N ILE A 167 1.20 -3.96 -12.01
CA ILE A 167 0.61 -4.48 -13.25
C ILE A 167 1.70 -5.04 -14.16
N ASP A 168 2.81 -4.31 -14.33
CA ASP A 168 3.93 -4.75 -15.16
C ASP A 168 4.53 -6.05 -14.61
N GLN A 169 4.76 -6.14 -13.29
CA GLN A 169 5.30 -7.35 -12.65
C GLN A 169 4.36 -8.56 -12.76
N GLN A 170 3.06 -8.35 -12.64
CA GLN A 170 2.06 -9.41 -12.82
C GLN A 170 1.97 -9.87 -14.26
N SER A 171 2.09 -8.96 -15.23
CA SER A 171 2.07 -9.32 -16.65
C SER A 171 3.24 -10.24 -17.00
N LEU A 172 4.41 -10.01 -16.39
CA LEU A 172 5.61 -10.84 -16.56
C LEU A 172 5.45 -12.22 -15.90
N GLN A 173 4.93 -12.29 -14.66
CA GLN A 173 4.69 -13.56 -13.96
C GLN A 173 3.67 -14.46 -14.69
N LYS A 174 2.68 -13.87 -15.36
CA LYS A 174 1.64 -14.60 -16.10
C LYS A 174 2.14 -15.30 -17.38
N ILE A 175 3.31 -14.93 -17.89
CA ILE A 175 3.90 -15.55 -19.09
C ILE A 175 4.59 -16.88 -18.73
N ASP A 176 5.07 -17.03 -17.49
CA ASP A 176 5.87 -18.18 -17.06
C ASP A 176 5.07 -19.31 -16.38
N ASP A 177 3.82 -19.08 -15.94
CA ASP A 177 3.05 -20.07 -15.16
C ASP A 177 1.77 -20.57 -15.85
N ASN A 178 1.68 -21.89 -16.06
CA ASN A 178 0.50 -22.60 -16.58
C ASN A 178 -0.72 -22.58 -15.60
N ASN A 179 -0.53 -22.04 -14.39
CA ASN A 179 -1.56 -21.78 -13.37
C ASN A 179 -2.39 -20.50 -13.63
N GLY A 180 -2.02 -19.69 -14.62
CA GLY A 180 -2.71 -18.42 -14.92
C GLY A 180 -4.23 -18.58 -15.11
N LYS A 181 -4.70 -19.70 -15.69
CA LYS A 181 -6.14 -19.93 -15.93
C LYS A 181 -7.02 -19.93 -14.69
N GLN A 182 -6.52 -20.45 -13.55
CA GLN A 182 -7.30 -20.46 -12.29
C GLN A 182 -7.34 -19.07 -11.65
N ILE A 183 -6.25 -18.31 -11.74
CA ILE A 183 -6.17 -16.94 -11.22
C ILE A 183 -7.12 -16.02 -12.02
N PHE A 184 -7.17 -16.17 -13.34
CA PHE A 184 -8.12 -15.44 -14.19
C PHE A 184 -9.57 -15.75 -13.83
N LEU A 185 -9.93 -17.03 -13.64
CA LEU A 185 -11.30 -17.43 -13.29
C LEU A 185 -11.75 -16.81 -11.95
N ILE A 186 -10.86 -16.76 -10.95
CA ILE A 186 -11.16 -16.15 -9.64
C ILE A 186 -11.26 -14.63 -9.75
N GLN A 187 -10.42 -14.00 -10.58
CA GLN A 187 -10.45 -12.55 -10.77
C GLN A 187 -11.68 -12.11 -11.57
N ASP A 188 -12.07 -12.88 -12.59
CA ASP A 188 -13.31 -12.68 -13.35
C ASP A 188 -14.54 -12.85 -12.46
N LEU A 189 -14.54 -13.88 -11.59
CA LEU A 189 -15.58 -14.06 -10.58
C LEU A 189 -15.66 -12.87 -9.61
N LYS A 190 -14.51 -12.40 -9.10
CA LYS A 190 -14.46 -11.23 -8.21
C LYS A 190 -15.03 -9.99 -8.89
N ASN A 191 -14.59 -9.70 -10.12
CA ASN A 191 -15.09 -8.55 -10.88
C ASN A 191 -16.60 -8.66 -11.13
N ALA A 192 -17.09 -9.85 -11.51
CA ALA A 192 -18.51 -10.08 -11.72
C ALA A 192 -19.33 -9.85 -10.43
N ILE A 193 -18.83 -10.29 -9.27
CA ILE A 193 -19.46 -10.02 -7.98
C ILE A 193 -19.46 -8.52 -7.69
N GLU A 194 -18.33 -7.83 -7.82
CA GLU A 194 -18.24 -6.38 -7.57
C GLU A 194 -19.15 -5.56 -8.50
N GLU A 195 -19.38 -6.01 -9.73
CA GLU A 195 -20.29 -5.37 -10.67
C GLU A 195 -21.77 -5.66 -10.38
N ASN A 196 -22.10 -6.88 -9.94
CA ASN A 196 -23.49 -7.36 -9.88
C ASN A 196 -24.02 -7.63 -8.46
N PHE A 197 -23.27 -7.36 -7.39
CA PHE A 197 -23.65 -7.68 -6.00
C PHE A 197 -24.99 -7.08 -5.53
N ARG A 198 -25.52 -6.09 -6.26
CA ARG A 198 -26.81 -5.45 -6.00
C ARG A 198 -28.00 -6.21 -6.62
N GLU A 199 -27.75 -7.02 -7.63
CA GLU A 199 -28.76 -7.73 -8.42
C GLU A 199 -28.68 -9.25 -8.26
N LYS A 200 -27.46 -9.77 -8.10
CA LYS A 200 -27.16 -11.18 -7.89
C LYS A 200 -26.61 -11.37 -6.48
N HIS A 201 -27.13 -12.39 -5.78
CA HIS A 201 -26.84 -12.62 -4.37
C HIS A 201 -26.45 -14.07 -4.06
N SER A 202 -26.72 -15.01 -4.97
CA SER A 202 -26.35 -16.40 -4.81
C SER A 202 -25.09 -16.72 -5.60
N ALA A 203 -24.19 -17.52 -5.00
CA ALA A 203 -22.95 -17.96 -5.65
C ALA A 203 -23.21 -18.71 -6.98
N GLY A 204 -24.37 -19.37 -7.11
CA GLY A 204 -24.76 -20.05 -8.35
C GLY A 204 -25.12 -19.12 -9.50
N GLU A 205 -25.35 -17.83 -9.26
CA GLU A 205 -25.66 -16.84 -10.31
C GLU A 205 -24.41 -16.30 -11.03
N TYR A 206 -23.23 -16.73 -10.56
CA TYR A 206 -21.91 -16.38 -11.04
C TYR A 206 -21.08 -17.59 -11.52
N ALA A 207 -21.68 -18.80 -11.50
CA ALA A 207 -21.06 -20.07 -11.88
C ALA A 207 -21.27 -20.43 -13.36
#